data_AF-A0A932K071-F1
#
_entry.id   AF-A0A932K071-F1
#
_cell.length_a   1.000
_cell.length_b   1.000
_cell.length_c   1.000
_cell.angle_alpha   90.00
_cell.angle_beta   90.00
_cell.angle_gamma   90.00
#
_symmetry.space_group_name_H-M   'P 1'
#
loop_
_entity.id
_entity.type
_entity.pdbx_description
1 polymer ?
#
loop_
_entity_poly.entity_id
_entity_poly.type
_entity_poly.pdbx_seq_one_letter_code
_entity_poly.pdbx_strand_id
1 'polypeptide(L)'
;CLLVVVPLHTPSAQSDVVAVDFESVDLRVFIKFVSEVTGRVFVLDDRVRGQVSVVFANKIPVDQLYEVLESVLEVKGYAAIPAGRLTKIVPLNTAKQRGIEVGTIRPTSPSGQR
;
A
#
# COMPACT_ATOMS: atom_id res chain seq x y z
N CYS A 1 -33.82 26.69 -21.88
CA CYS A 1 -32.43 26.86 -22.33
C CYS A 1 -31.54 27.30 -21.18
N LEU A 2 -31.01 26.35 -20.40
CA LEU A 2 -29.84 26.61 -19.57
C LEU A 2 -28.89 25.43 -19.75
N LEU A 3 -27.98 25.58 -20.71
CA LEU A 3 -26.87 24.68 -20.93
C LEU A 3 -25.89 24.90 -19.76
N VAL A 4 -25.91 24.00 -18.78
CA VAL A 4 -24.82 23.89 -17.82
C VAL A 4 -23.68 23.21 -18.56
N VAL A 5 -22.72 24.01 -19.01
CA VAL A 5 -21.42 23.52 -19.48
C VAL A 5 -20.69 22.99 -18.24
N VAL A 6 -20.73 21.67 -18.05
CA VAL A 6 -19.88 21.01 -17.07
C VAL A 6 -18.47 20.98 -17.67
N PRO A 7 -17.46 21.61 -17.05
CA PRO A 7 -16.08 21.39 -17.46
C PRO A 7 -15.75 19.93 -17.15
N LEU A 8 -15.52 19.16 -18.21
CA LEU A 8 -14.88 17.85 -18.11
C LEU A 8 -13.47 18.09 -17.55
N HIS A 9 -13.29 17.98 -16.24
CA HIS A 9 -11.97 17.76 -15.68
C HIS A 9 -11.58 16.34 -16.08
N THR A 10 -10.83 16.25 -17.18
CA THR A 10 -10.00 15.08 -17.49
C THR A 10 -9.09 14.89 -16.27
N PRO A 11 -9.18 13.76 -15.53
CA PRO A 11 -8.10 13.42 -14.62
C PRO A 11 -6.89 13.10 -15.50
N SER A 12 -6.08 14.12 -15.77
CA SER A 12 -4.72 13.91 -16.20
C SER A 12 -4.11 12.99 -15.16
N ALA A 13 -3.82 11.75 -15.54
CA ALA A 13 -3.04 10.82 -14.74
C ALA A 13 -1.64 11.43 -14.58
N GLN A 14 -1.54 12.39 -13.67
CA GLN A 14 -0.29 12.91 -13.17
C GLN A 14 0.24 11.79 -12.31
N SER A 15 0.95 10.87 -12.95
CA SER A 15 1.69 9.82 -12.29
C SER A 15 2.77 10.52 -11.47
N ASP A 16 2.42 10.89 -10.24
CA ASP A 16 3.39 11.32 -9.26
C ASP A 16 4.40 10.19 -9.14
N VAL A 17 5.67 10.53 -9.33
CA VAL A 17 6.79 9.59 -9.28
C VAL A 17 7.67 9.97 -8.11
N VAL A 18 8.04 8.99 -7.32
CA VAL A 18 8.87 9.13 -6.14
C VAL A 18 10.23 8.47 -6.40
N ALA A 19 11.30 9.20 -6.11
CA ALA A 19 12.67 8.71 -6.11
C ALA A 19 13.40 9.29 -4.90
N VAL A 20 12.94 8.90 -3.71
CA VAL A 20 13.52 9.34 -2.44
C VAL A 20 14.09 8.13 -1.74
N ASP A 21 15.41 8.08 -1.61
CA ASP A 21 16.08 7.04 -0.85
C ASP A 21 15.91 7.28 0.66
N PHE A 22 15.64 6.21 1.39
CA PHE A 22 15.57 6.22 2.85
C PHE A 22 16.71 5.36 3.38
N GLU A 23 17.59 5.93 4.19
CA GLU A 23 18.66 5.18 4.84
C GLU A 23 18.55 5.31 6.35
N SER A 24 18.41 4.18 7.04
CA SER A 24 18.30 4.15 8.52
C SER A 24 17.21 5.08 9.06
N VAL A 25 16.07 5.15 8.37
CA VAL A 25 14.94 5.99 8.77
C VAL A 25 13.98 5.19 9.64
N ASP A 26 13.34 5.85 10.61
CA ASP A 26 12.31 5.22 11.43
C ASP A 26 11.15 4.71 10.58
N LEU A 27 10.74 3.47 10.79
CA LEU A 27 9.66 2.83 10.03
C LEU A 27 8.36 3.65 10.07
N ARG A 28 8.07 4.34 11.19
CA ARG A 28 6.86 5.17 11.32
C ARG A 28 6.92 6.40 10.42
N VAL A 29 8.11 6.96 10.22
CA VAL A 29 8.34 8.09 9.31
C VAL A 29 8.13 7.65 7.87
N PHE A 30 8.67 6.48 7.50
CA PHE A 30 8.45 5.91 6.17
C PHE A 30 6.96 5.64 5.90
N ILE A 31 6.24 5.02 6.84
CA ILE A 31 4.80 4.77 6.71
C ILE A 31 4.02 6.09 6.56
N LYS A 32 4.39 7.12 7.33
CA LYS A 32 3.77 8.45 7.24
C LYS A 32 3.97 9.06 5.86
N PHE A 33 5.19 9.01 5.33
CA PHE A 33 5.48 9.48 3.98
C PHE A 33 4.60 8.78 2.94
N VAL A 34 4.50 7.45 3.00
CA VAL A 34 3.62 6.70 2.08
C VAL A 34 2.15 7.08 2.29
N SER A 35 1.70 7.36 3.51
CA SER A 35 0.35 7.86 3.82
C SER A 35 0.05 9.18 3.13
N GLU A 36 0.97 10.14 3.23
CA GLU A 36 0.81 11.47 2.62
C GLU A 36 0.80 11.39 1.10
N VAL A 37 1.65 10.54 0.54
CA VAL A 37 1.78 10.38 -0.92
C VAL A 37 0.61 9.58 -1.52
N THR A 38 0.17 8.50 -0.87
CA THR A 38 -0.92 7.64 -1.37
C THR A 38 -2.31 8.12 -0.96
N GLY A 39 -2.41 9.06 -0.02
CA GLY A 39 -3.68 9.52 0.56
C GLY A 39 -4.41 8.48 1.40
N ARG A 40 -3.73 7.40 1.82
CA ARG A 40 -4.32 6.29 2.60
C ARG A 40 -4.14 6.50 4.09
N VAL A 41 -5.12 6.07 4.87
CA VAL A 41 -5.08 6.14 6.34
C VAL A 41 -4.46 4.86 6.90
N PHE A 42 -3.36 4.99 7.64
CA PHE A 42 -2.70 3.86 8.31
C PHE A 42 -2.89 3.92 9.82
N VAL A 43 -3.16 2.77 10.44
CA VAL A 43 -3.22 2.58 11.88
C VAL A 43 -2.10 1.63 12.30
N LEU A 44 -1.17 2.11 13.12
CA LEU A 44 0.00 1.35 13.53
C LEU A 44 -0.24 0.74 14.92
N ASP A 45 0.12 -0.53 15.08
CA ASP A 45 0.25 -1.16 16.41
C ASP A 45 1.47 -0.57 17.16
N ASP A 46 1.43 -0.52 18.50
CA ASP A 46 2.53 0.05 19.29
C ASP A 46 3.86 -0.70 19.07
N ARG A 47 3.77 -1.99 18.75
CA ARG A 47 4.90 -2.86 18.46
C ARG A 47 5.61 -2.51 17.15
N VAL A 48 4.98 -1.73 16.26
CA VAL A 48 5.58 -1.30 14.99
C VAL A 48 6.65 -0.25 15.28
N ARG A 49 7.90 -0.70 15.35
CA ARG A 49 9.08 0.12 15.61
C ARG A 49 10.29 -0.46 14.87
N GLY A 50 11.32 0.36 14.69
CA GLY A 50 12.59 -0.03 14.10
C GLY A 50 13.01 0.90 12.96
N GLN A 51 14.20 0.64 12.43
CA GLN A 51 14.77 1.39 11.30
C GLN A 51 14.69 0.55 10.02
N VAL A 52 14.49 1.25 8.91
CA VAL A 52 14.44 0.69 7.57
C VAL A 52 15.33 1.48 6.63
N SER A 53 15.92 0.76 5.67
CA SER A 53 16.64 1.35 4.55
C SER A 53 15.96 0.85 3.27
N VAL A 54 15.55 1.79 2.43
CA VAL A 54 14.86 1.57 1.16
C VAL A 54 15.59 2.37 0.11
N VAL A 55 16.13 1.68 -0.90
CA VAL A 55 16.89 2.29 -1.99
C VAL A 55 16.09 2.10 -3.27
N PHE A 56 15.84 3.19 -3.99
CA PHE A 56 15.08 3.19 -5.23
C PHE A 56 16.04 3.20 -6.41
N ALA A 57 16.02 2.15 -7.23
CA ALA A 57 16.88 2.09 -8.42
C ALA A 57 16.45 3.09 -9.51
N ASN A 58 15.16 3.41 -9.59
CA ASN A 58 14.55 4.31 -10.57
C ASN A 58 13.38 5.07 -9.93
N LYS A 59 12.85 6.08 -10.63
CA LYS A 59 11.59 6.76 -10.26
C LYS A 59 10.44 5.75 -10.27
N ILE A 60 9.80 5.54 -9.12
CA ILE A 60 8.67 4.62 -8.96
C ILE A 60 7.36 5.42 -8.92
N PRO A 61 6.32 5.02 -9.66
CA PRO A 61 5.01 5.68 -9.58
C PRO A 61 4.38 5.49 -8.20
N VAL A 62 3.58 6.46 -7.73
CA VAL A 62 2.89 6.39 -6.43
C VAL A 62 2.06 5.13 -6.26
N ASP A 63 1.47 4.60 -7.34
CA ASP A 63 0.70 3.36 -7.32
C ASP A 63 1.54 2.15 -6.87
N GLN A 64 2.83 2.10 -7.22
CA GLN A 64 3.76 1.03 -6.84
C GLN A 64 4.40 1.25 -5.46
N LEU A 65 4.33 2.48 -4.92
CA LEU A 65 4.92 2.79 -3.61
C LEU A 65 4.28 1.95 -2.49
N TYR A 66 3.01 1.57 -2.65
CA TYR A 66 2.32 0.70 -1.71
C TYR A 66 2.91 -0.73 -1.68
N GLU A 67 3.28 -1.29 -2.82
CA GLU A 67 3.91 -2.63 -2.90
C GLU A 67 5.31 -2.63 -2.26
N VAL A 68 6.05 -1.53 -2.42
CA VAL A 68 7.33 -1.32 -1.74
C VAL A 68 7.13 -1.26 -0.22
N LEU A 69 6.10 -0.56 0.24
CA LEU A 69 5.76 -0.52 1.67
C LEU A 69 5.49 -1.93 2.21
N GLU A 70 4.67 -2.73 1.54
CA GLU A 70 4.38 -4.11 1.96
C GLU A 70 5.64 -4.98 2.02
N SER A 71 6.52 -4.84 1.03
CA SER A 71 7.81 -5.55 0.99
C SER A 71 8.70 -5.19 2.19
N VAL A 72 8.78 -3.90 2.54
CA VAL A 72 9.56 -3.41 3.68
C VAL A 72 8.98 -3.91 5.00
N LEU A 73 7.65 -3.91 5.13
CA LEU A 73 6.97 -4.45 6.30
C LEU A 73 7.24 -5.94 6.47
N GLU A 74 7.18 -6.72 5.38
CA GLU A 74 7.43 -8.16 5.40
C GLU A 74 8.84 -8.50 5.90
N VAL A 75 9.87 -7.80 5.40
CA VAL A 75 11.27 -7.97 5.84
C VAL A 75 11.44 -7.67 7.33
N LYS A 76 10.63 -6.76 7.88
CA LYS A 76 10.65 -6.42 9.30
C LYS A 76 9.73 -7.30 10.16
N GLY A 77 8.97 -8.22 9.56
CA GLY A 77 8.03 -9.08 10.27
C GLY A 77 6.71 -8.41 10.64
N TYR A 78 6.31 -7.38 9.90
CA TYR A 78 5.01 -6.73 9.97
C TYR A 78 4.18 -7.02 8.72
N ALA A 79 2.89 -6.74 8.78
CA ALA A 79 1.99 -6.84 7.64
C ALA A 79 0.97 -5.70 7.66
N ALA A 80 0.60 -5.24 6.47
CA ALA A 80 -0.51 -4.32 6.25
C ALA A 80 -1.80 -5.12 6.03
N ILE A 81 -2.84 -4.84 6.80
CA ILE A 81 -4.15 -5.48 6.69
C ILE A 81 -5.19 -4.41 6.33
N PRO A 82 -5.81 -4.50 5.14
CA PRO A 82 -6.89 -3.59 4.79
C PRO A 82 -8.10 -3.85 5.70
N ALA A 83 -8.62 -2.78 6.30
CA ALA A 83 -9.78 -2.80 7.19
C ALA A 83 -10.77 -1.71 6.75
N GLY A 84 -11.46 -1.97 5.63
CA GLY A 84 -12.39 -1.03 5.02
C GLY A 84 -11.69 0.20 4.46
N ARG A 85 -11.85 1.36 5.11
CA ARG A 85 -11.26 2.64 4.65
C ARG A 85 -9.86 2.94 5.19
N LEU A 86 -9.35 2.09 6.07
CA LEU A 86 -8.04 2.25 6.70
C LEU A 86 -7.24 0.96 6.57
N THR A 87 -5.92 1.06 6.66
CA THR A 87 -5.00 -0.07 6.64
C THR A 87 -4.33 -0.19 8.00
N LYS A 88 -4.40 -1.36 8.63
CA LYS A 88 -3.77 -1.63 9.92
C LYS A 88 -2.41 -2.27 9.71
N ILE A 89 -1.36 -1.74 10.33
CA ILE A 89 -0.04 -2.35 10.33
C ILE A 89 0.17 -3.06 11.65
N VAL A 90 0.33 -4.39 11.59
CA VAL A 90 0.42 -5.27 12.75
C VAL A 90 1.58 -6.26 12.59
N PRO A 91 2.10 -6.86 13.67
CA PRO A 91 3.08 -7.93 13.57
C PRO A 91 2.55 -9.13 12.78
N LEU A 92 3.39 -9.77 11.99
CA LEU A 92 3.02 -10.89 11.11
C LEU A 92 2.37 -12.04 11.90
N ASN A 93 2.83 -12.30 13.14
CA ASN A 93 2.23 -13.30 14.04
C ASN A 93 0.75 -13.02 14.34
N THR A 94 0.36 -11.75 14.42
CA THR A 94 -1.03 -11.31 14.61
C THR A 94 -1.78 -11.27 13.28
N ALA A 95 -1.09 -10.95 12.18
CA ALA A 95 -1.68 -10.95 10.85
C ALA A 95 -2.12 -12.34 10.38
N LYS A 96 -1.32 -13.39 10.62
CA LYS A 96 -1.67 -14.77 10.24
C LYS A 96 -2.96 -15.28 10.89
N GLN A 97 -3.31 -14.77 12.08
CA GLN A 97 -4.55 -15.12 12.77
C GLN A 97 -5.78 -14.39 12.21
N ARG A 98 -5.58 -13.28 11.50
CA ARG A 98 -6.65 -12.48 10.87
C ARG A 98 -6.68 -12.62 9.35
N GLY A 99 -5.62 -13.13 8.74
CA GLY A 99 -5.41 -13.27 7.29
C GLY A 99 -6.14 -14.45 6.64
N ILE A 100 -6.96 -15.19 7.38
CA ILE A 100 -7.98 -16.09 6.81
C ILE A 100 -9.18 -15.30 6.23
N GLU A 101 -8.97 -14.07 5.75
CA GLU A 101 -9.98 -13.31 5.01
C GLU A 101 -9.30 -12.42 3.94
N VAL A 102 -8.29 -12.93 3.21
CA VAL A 102 -7.80 -12.23 2.00
C VAL A 102 -7.56 -13.23 0.89
N GLY A 103 -8.42 -13.16 -0.13
CA GLY A 103 -8.21 -13.74 -1.44
C GLY A 103 -8.74 -15.16 -1.58
N THR A 104 -10.04 -15.28 -1.85
CA THR A 104 -10.54 -16.35 -2.73
C THR A 104 -9.69 -16.36 -3.99
N ILE A 105 -8.64 -17.17 -4.02
CA ILE A 105 -8.17 -17.74 -5.28
C ILE A 105 -9.33 -18.64 -5.69
N ARG A 106 -10.26 -18.08 -6.47
CA ARG A 106 -11.34 -18.86 -7.08
C ARG A 106 -10.60 -19.96 -7.85
N PRO A 107 -10.74 -21.25 -7.48
CA PRO A 107 -10.18 -22.30 -8.31
C PRO A 107 -10.75 -22.06 -9.70
N THR A 108 -9.87 -21.85 -10.68
CA THR A 108 -10.26 -21.88 -12.08
C THR A 108 -10.86 -23.25 -12.31
N SER A 109 -12.20 -23.31 -12.30
CA SER A 109 -12.93 -24.53 -12.60
C SER A 109 -12.51 -24.97 -14.01
N PRO A 110 -12.09 -26.24 -14.19
CA PRO A 110 -11.78 -26.76 -15.50
C PRO A 110 -13.12 -26.84 -16.24
N SER A 111 -13.34 -25.95 -17.21
CA SER A 111 -14.39 -26.16 -18.20
C SER A 111 -13.92 -27.30 -19.10
N GLY A 112 -14.52 -28.46 -18.90
CA GLY A 112 -14.27 -29.63 -19.71
C GLY A 112 -14.66 -29.39 -21.16
N GLN A 113 -14.00 -30.11 -22.06
CA GLN A 113 -14.64 -30.46 -23.32
C GLN A 113 -14.07 -31.77 -23.85
N ARG A 114 -14.76 -32.86 -23.51
CA ARG A 114 -14.90 -34.04 -24.36
C ARG A 114 -16.16 -34.79 -24.03
#